data_AF-A0A7U8G9S9-F1
#
_entry.id   AF-A0A7U8G9S9-F1
#
_cell.length_a   1.000
_cell.length_b   1.000
_cell.length_c   1.000
_cell.angle_alpha   90.00
_cell.angle_beta   90.00
_cell.angle_gamma   90.00
#
_symmetry.space_group_name_H-M   'P 1'
#
loop_
_entity.id
_entity.type
_entity.pdbx_description
1 polymer ?
#
loop_
_entity_poly.entity_id
_entity_poly.type
_entity_poly.pdbx_seq_one_letter_code
_entity_poly.pdbx_strand_id
1 'polypeptide(L)'
;MINFHFLQKIGLKFINEILQEDVPFGILLFLQARSIYVYPKEMIVYRLRAGSIMDFAGKNKKVAQYFRKQTEVFELEEDKRAYHLASSFVRATLTLDAFLQECDEEIEAIISHYLMPTYVSQALQILNFKKDPLNLVRECVKIQKYIKENGAAIRIKNQLSYKLGEAILKANSPLKFLKLPFTLISLAKTHQFEQKVLQFLIRLDPKFQPLELEKYADYEEALRIKKHLSYRLGQALLKNPLTFIFKIPSIYQNFKKGV
;
A
#
# COMPACT_ATOMS: atom_id res chain seq x y z
N MET A 1 -9.35 24.37 15.80
CA MET A 1 -10.64 24.97 15.39
C MET A 1 -10.53 25.48 13.97
N ILE A 2 -11.61 25.45 13.20
CA ILE A 2 -11.65 25.91 11.81
C ILE A 2 -12.50 27.18 11.76
N ASN A 3 -12.06 28.21 11.03
CA ASN A 3 -12.88 29.39 10.78
C ASN A 3 -14.11 28.98 9.93
N PHE A 4 -15.32 29.19 10.45
CA PHE A 4 -16.55 28.70 9.81
C PHE A 4 -16.87 29.44 8.50
N HIS A 5 -16.62 30.75 8.44
CA HIS A 5 -16.83 31.52 7.20
C HIS A 5 -15.88 31.04 6.09
N PHE A 6 -14.63 30.76 6.44
CA PHE A 6 -13.67 30.15 5.52
C PHE A 6 -14.16 28.77 5.03
N LEU A 7 -14.62 27.90 5.95
CA LEU A 7 -15.12 26.57 5.59
C LEU A 7 -16.32 26.64 4.65
N GLN A 8 -17.26 27.55 4.90
CA GLN A 8 -18.41 27.79 4.01
C GLN A 8 -17.96 28.27 2.63
N LYS A 9 -16.98 29.18 2.58
CA LYS A 9 -16.45 29.75 1.34
C LYS A 9 -15.83 28.70 0.43
N ILE A 10 -15.04 27.76 0.99
CA ILE A 10 -14.40 26.70 0.20
C ILE A 10 -15.35 25.53 -0.12
N GLY A 11 -16.53 25.48 0.50
CA GLY A 11 -17.54 24.45 0.23
C GLY A 11 -17.12 23.02 0.58
N LEU A 12 -16.07 22.85 1.39
CA LEU A 12 -15.49 21.55 1.72
C LEU A 12 -16.44 20.73 2.63
N LYS A 13 -16.67 19.47 2.24
CA LYS A 13 -17.55 18.54 2.96
C LYS A 13 -16.85 17.19 3.14
N PHE A 14 -17.31 16.42 4.11
CA PHE A 14 -16.89 15.02 4.23
C PHE A 14 -17.33 14.22 3.02
N ILE A 15 -16.50 13.26 2.63
CA ILE A 15 -16.85 12.26 1.61
C ILE A 15 -17.84 11.29 2.28
N ASN A 16 -19.03 11.16 1.72
CA ASN A 16 -20.07 10.29 2.28
C ASN A 16 -19.62 8.82 2.31
N GLU A 17 -20.01 8.04 3.31
CA GLU A 17 -19.85 6.58 3.32
C GLU A 17 -18.41 6.06 3.09
N ILE A 18 -17.40 6.77 3.58
CA ILE A 18 -16.03 6.25 3.67
C ILE A 18 -15.60 6.13 5.13
N LEU A 19 -14.63 5.27 5.41
CA LEU A 19 -13.88 5.26 6.66
C LEU A 19 -12.89 6.42 6.69
N GLN A 20 -12.63 6.95 7.89
CA GLN A 20 -11.62 7.98 8.13
C GLN A 20 -11.84 9.21 7.25
N GLU A 21 -13.11 9.63 7.12
CA GLU A 21 -13.52 10.76 6.29
C GLU A 21 -12.87 12.08 6.71
N ASP A 22 -12.42 12.17 7.96
CA ASP A 22 -11.69 13.28 8.54
C ASP A 22 -10.28 13.44 7.96
N VAL A 23 -9.65 12.37 7.49
CA VAL A 23 -8.30 12.42 6.91
C VAL A 23 -8.27 13.14 5.55
N PRO A 24 -9.02 12.72 4.51
CA PRO A 24 -9.05 13.45 3.24
C PRO A 24 -9.68 14.84 3.40
N PHE A 25 -10.68 15.01 4.29
CA PHE A 25 -11.19 16.33 4.65
C PHE A 25 -10.09 17.24 5.21
N GLY A 26 -9.29 16.72 6.15
CA GLY A 26 -8.16 17.44 6.73
C GLY A 26 -7.14 17.83 5.68
N ILE A 27 -6.70 16.89 4.84
CA ILE A 27 -5.75 17.15 3.74
C ILE A 27 -6.25 18.30 2.86
N LEU A 28 -7.48 18.21 2.37
CA LEU A 28 -8.07 19.24 1.50
C LEU A 28 -8.23 20.58 2.22
N LEU A 29 -8.57 20.58 3.50
CA LEU A 29 -8.66 21.79 4.31
C LEU A 29 -7.29 22.47 4.45
N PHE A 30 -6.25 21.69 4.77
CA PHE A 30 -4.89 22.20 4.95
C PHE A 30 -4.32 22.76 3.64
N LEU A 31 -4.58 22.10 2.50
CA LEU A 31 -4.15 22.56 1.18
C LEU A 31 -4.79 23.90 0.78
N GLN A 32 -5.95 24.23 1.32
CA GLN A 32 -6.66 25.48 1.02
C GLN A 32 -6.47 26.57 2.09
N ALA A 33 -5.85 26.23 3.22
CA ALA A 33 -5.66 27.15 4.34
C ALA A 33 -4.44 28.06 4.12
N ARG A 34 -4.65 29.37 4.26
CA ARG A 34 -3.56 30.37 4.13
C ARG A 34 -2.82 30.66 5.43
N SER A 35 -3.44 30.37 6.58
CA SER A 35 -2.86 30.66 7.89
C SER A 35 -3.24 29.56 8.86
N ILE A 36 -2.23 28.90 9.40
CA ILE A 36 -2.36 27.78 10.33
C ILE A 36 -1.68 28.19 11.63
N TYR A 37 -2.45 28.16 12.72
CA TYR A 37 -1.97 28.51 14.06
C TYR A 37 -1.98 27.28 14.94
N VAL A 38 -0.90 27.09 15.70
CA VAL A 38 -0.78 26.02 16.69
C VAL A 38 -0.88 26.65 18.07
N TYR A 39 -1.90 26.23 18.83
CA TYR A 39 -1.99 26.59 20.24
C TYR A 39 -1.31 25.48 21.06
N PRO A 40 -0.24 25.77 21.82
CA PRO A 40 0.62 24.73 22.39
C PRO A 40 0.03 24.05 23.63
N LYS A 41 -1.10 24.53 24.17
CA LYS A 41 -1.75 23.93 25.34
C LYS A 41 -2.84 22.95 24.92
N GLU A 42 -2.94 21.85 25.65
CA GLU A 42 -4.03 20.89 25.48
C GLU A 42 -5.36 21.50 25.90
N MET A 43 -6.32 21.51 24.98
CA MET A 43 -7.67 22.05 25.20
C MET A 43 -8.75 21.02 24.85
N ILE A 44 -8.37 19.79 24.49
CA ILE A 44 -9.29 18.78 23.97
C ILE A 44 -9.54 17.73 25.05
N VAL A 45 -10.80 17.52 25.40
CA VAL A 45 -11.23 16.40 26.24
C VAL A 45 -11.57 15.23 25.33
N TYR A 46 -10.74 14.18 25.35
CA TYR A 46 -10.99 12.99 24.56
C TYR A 46 -12.09 12.13 25.18
N ARG A 47 -13.11 11.77 24.39
CA ARG A 47 -14.22 10.92 24.84
C ARG A 47 -14.19 9.59 24.10
N LEU A 48 -13.94 8.51 24.86
CA LEU A 48 -14.08 7.15 24.37
C LEU A 48 -15.54 6.71 24.44
N ARG A 49 -16.06 6.14 23.34
CA ARG A 49 -17.39 5.54 23.29
C ARG A 49 -17.30 4.07 22.88
N ALA A 50 -18.19 3.25 23.45
CA ALA A 50 -18.34 1.86 23.03
C ALA A 50 -18.75 1.80 21.54
N GLY A 51 -18.17 0.86 20.79
CA GLY A 51 -18.47 0.69 19.36
C GLY A 51 -17.90 1.78 18.45
N SER A 52 -16.97 2.61 18.94
CA SER A 52 -16.24 3.57 18.11
C SER A 52 -15.53 2.87 16.94
N ILE A 53 -15.44 3.55 15.80
CA ILE A 53 -14.60 3.13 14.67
C ILE A 53 -13.12 3.38 15.01
N MET A 54 -12.84 4.38 15.85
CA MET A 54 -11.54 4.62 16.47
C MET A 54 -11.32 3.60 17.60
N ASP A 55 -11.01 2.38 17.21
CA ASP A 55 -10.84 1.24 18.11
C ASP A 55 -9.41 0.70 18.08
N PHE A 56 -8.55 1.36 18.86
CA PHE A 56 -7.17 0.94 19.07
C PHE A 56 -7.05 -0.45 19.71
N ALA A 57 -8.11 -0.95 20.34
CA ALA A 57 -8.13 -2.27 20.99
C ALA A 57 -8.59 -3.40 20.06
N GLY A 58 -9.01 -3.10 18.81
CA GLY A 58 -9.42 -4.09 17.81
C GLY A 58 -10.62 -4.95 18.20
N LYS A 59 -11.46 -4.46 19.10
CA LYS A 59 -12.68 -5.13 19.60
C LYS A 59 -13.83 -5.09 18.59
N ASN A 60 -13.86 -4.11 17.70
CA ASN A 60 -14.91 -3.92 16.71
C ASN A 60 -14.64 -4.77 15.46
N LYS A 61 -15.38 -5.87 15.38
CA LYS A 61 -15.24 -6.87 14.29
C LYS A 61 -16.30 -6.72 13.20
N LYS A 62 -17.17 -5.72 13.28
CA LYS A 62 -18.28 -5.53 12.33
C LYS A 62 -17.98 -4.39 11.35
N VAL A 63 -18.48 -4.52 10.12
CA VAL A 63 -18.51 -3.38 9.18
C VAL A 63 -19.41 -2.26 9.72
N ALA A 64 -19.07 -1.01 9.39
CA ALA A 64 -19.86 0.15 9.77
C ALA A 64 -21.31 0.00 9.30
N GLN A 65 -22.27 0.34 10.18
CA GLN A 65 -23.69 0.09 9.92
C GLN A 65 -24.19 0.78 8.66
N TYR A 66 -23.74 2.02 8.40
CA TYR A 66 -24.12 2.79 7.21
C TYR A 66 -23.63 2.17 5.89
N PHE A 67 -22.61 1.30 5.94
CA PHE A 67 -21.99 0.66 4.76
C PHE A 67 -22.35 -0.82 4.63
N ARG A 68 -23.19 -1.33 5.55
CA ARG A 68 -23.47 -2.77 5.65
C ARG A 68 -24.20 -3.30 4.41
N LYS A 69 -25.13 -2.52 3.86
CA LYS A 69 -25.94 -2.89 2.68
C LYS A 69 -25.07 -3.09 1.43
N GLN A 70 -24.09 -2.22 1.25
CA GLN A 70 -23.14 -2.22 0.14
C GLN A 70 -22.23 -3.47 0.17
N THR A 71 -22.14 -4.15 1.32
CA THR A 71 -21.23 -5.28 1.54
C THR A 71 -21.96 -6.61 1.81
N GLU A 72 -23.27 -6.69 1.56
CA GLU A 72 -24.07 -7.92 1.74
C GLU A 72 -23.61 -9.07 0.86
N VAL A 73 -22.98 -8.76 -0.29
CA VAL A 73 -22.40 -9.76 -1.20
C VAL A 73 -21.24 -10.55 -0.58
N PHE A 74 -20.65 -10.07 0.52
CA PHE A 74 -19.57 -10.76 1.23
C PHE A 74 -20.12 -11.53 2.43
N GLU A 75 -19.69 -12.77 2.61
CA GLU A 75 -20.15 -13.62 3.70
C GLU A 75 -19.43 -13.27 5.02
N LEU A 76 -18.11 -13.12 4.96
CA LEU A 76 -17.26 -12.86 6.13
C LEU A 76 -17.25 -11.37 6.49
N GLU A 77 -17.44 -11.03 7.77
CA GLU A 77 -17.34 -9.65 8.27
C GLU A 77 -15.91 -9.07 8.10
N GLU A 78 -14.89 -9.91 8.02
CA GLU A 78 -13.53 -9.48 7.67
C GLU A 78 -13.47 -8.94 6.24
N ASP A 79 -14.04 -9.66 5.27
CA ASP A 79 -14.09 -9.22 3.88
C ASP A 79 -14.91 -7.94 3.72
N LYS A 80 -16.04 -7.81 4.44
CA LYS A 80 -16.85 -6.58 4.45
C LYS A 80 -16.03 -5.37 4.93
N ARG A 81 -15.30 -5.53 6.03
CA ARG A 81 -14.46 -4.46 6.59
C ARG A 81 -13.30 -4.12 5.66
N ALA A 82 -12.63 -5.13 5.12
CA ALA A 82 -11.50 -4.94 4.22
C ALA A 82 -11.94 -4.28 2.90
N TYR A 83 -13.11 -4.66 2.34
CA TYR A 83 -13.67 -4.00 1.17
C TYR A 83 -14.11 -2.57 1.47
N HIS A 84 -14.73 -2.30 2.62
CA HIS A 84 -15.08 -0.94 3.04
C HIS A 84 -13.84 -0.05 3.13
N LEU A 85 -12.74 -0.56 3.72
CA LEU A 85 -11.47 0.17 3.76
C LEU A 85 -10.89 0.43 2.37
N ALA A 86 -10.81 -0.60 1.52
CA ALA A 86 -10.27 -0.44 0.17
C ALA A 86 -11.10 0.54 -0.68
N SER A 87 -12.42 0.40 -0.67
CA SER A 87 -13.34 1.31 -1.38
C SER A 87 -13.29 2.74 -0.83
N SER A 88 -13.10 2.92 0.48
CA SER A 88 -12.87 4.23 1.10
C SER A 88 -11.63 4.89 0.53
N PHE A 89 -10.52 4.14 0.42
CA PHE A 89 -9.29 4.64 -0.19
C PHE A 89 -9.47 4.96 -1.67
N VAL A 90 -10.18 4.14 -2.46
CA VAL A 90 -10.45 4.47 -3.87
C VAL A 90 -11.17 5.81 -3.98
N ARG A 91 -12.24 6.01 -3.21
CA ARG A 91 -13.06 7.24 -3.26
C ARG A 91 -12.31 8.45 -2.74
N ALA A 92 -11.55 8.31 -1.65
CA ALA A 92 -10.69 9.37 -1.14
C ALA A 92 -9.62 9.76 -2.17
N THR A 93 -8.98 8.78 -2.81
CA THR A 93 -7.94 9.03 -3.83
C THR A 93 -8.49 9.72 -5.06
N LEU A 94 -9.68 9.31 -5.54
CA LEU A 94 -10.36 9.99 -6.65
C LEU A 94 -10.75 11.43 -6.31
N THR A 95 -11.15 11.67 -5.06
CA THR A 95 -11.48 13.03 -4.59
C THR A 95 -10.24 13.91 -4.52
N LEU A 96 -9.13 13.37 -4.01
CA LEU A 96 -7.84 14.06 -4.01
C LEU A 96 -7.36 14.35 -5.44
N ASP A 97 -7.43 13.36 -6.33
CA ASP A 97 -7.08 13.51 -7.74
C ASP A 97 -7.88 14.65 -8.41
N ALA A 98 -9.20 14.67 -8.21
CA ALA A 98 -10.06 15.72 -8.74
C ALA A 98 -9.67 17.11 -8.22
N PHE A 99 -9.37 17.24 -6.91
CA PHE A 99 -8.91 18.50 -6.33
C PHE A 99 -7.57 18.95 -6.93
N LEU A 100 -6.62 18.02 -7.12
CA LEU A 100 -5.30 18.35 -7.67
C LEU A 100 -5.38 18.85 -9.12
N GLN A 101 -6.39 18.44 -9.90
CA GLN A 101 -6.59 18.97 -11.25
C GLN A 101 -6.94 20.47 -11.28
N GLU A 102 -7.39 21.03 -10.15
CA GLU A 102 -7.80 22.44 -10.04
C GLU A 102 -6.83 23.27 -9.19
N CYS A 103 -5.74 22.67 -8.67
CA CYS A 103 -4.83 23.33 -7.75
C CYS A 103 -3.57 23.86 -8.46
N ASP A 104 -2.82 24.72 -7.76
CA ASP A 104 -1.54 25.24 -8.25
C ASP A 104 -0.56 24.12 -8.61
N GLU A 105 0.17 24.27 -9.72
CA GLU A 105 1.07 23.25 -10.28
C GLU A 105 2.12 22.76 -9.27
N GLU A 106 2.65 23.66 -8.42
CA GLU A 106 3.60 23.30 -7.38
C GLU A 106 2.98 22.36 -6.33
N ILE A 107 1.74 22.66 -5.89
CA ILE A 107 1.01 21.82 -4.93
C ILE A 107 0.70 20.47 -5.58
N GLU A 108 0.24 20.48 -6.84
CA GLU A 108 -0.05 19.28 -7.61
C GLU A 108 1.19 18.37 -7.69
N ALA A 109 2.35 18.91 -8.05
CA ALA A 109 3.59 18.16 -8.13
C ALA A 109 4.01 17.55 -6.78
N ILE A 110 3.94 18.32 -5.68
CA ILE A 110 4.33 17.84 -4.35
C ILE A 110 3.40 16.71 -3.88
N ILE A 111 2.09 16.92 -3.96
CA ILE A 111 1.11 15.95 -3.46
C ILE A 111 1.12 14.68 -4.31
N SER A 112 1.23 14.83 -5.62
CA SER A 112 1.38 13.71 -6.57
C SER A 112 2.63 12.88 -6.28
N HIS A 113 3.75 13.51 -5.89
CA HIS A 113 5.00 12.81 -5.63
C HIS A 113 5.06 12.11 -4.27
N TYR A 114 4.57 12.77 -3.21
CA TYR A 114 4.78 12.33 -1.83
C TYR A 114 3.54 11.66 -1.21
N LEU A 115 2.33 12.13 -1.51
CA LEU A 115 1.11 11.66 -0.85
C LEU A 115 0.35 10.62 -1.69
N MET A 116 0.08 10.93 -2.96
CA MET A 116 -0.76 10.11 -3.84
C MET A 116 -0.30 8.65 -3.99
N PRO A 117 1.00 8.32 -4.05
CA PRO A 117 1.45 6.93 -4.19
C PRO A 117 0.98 6.05 -3.03
N THR A 118 0.94 6.59 -1.81
CA THR A 118 0.45 5.88 -0.62
C THR A 118 -1.04 5.63 -0.72
N TYR A 119 -1.81 6.64 -1.12
CA TYR A 119 -3.26 6.53 -1.32
C TYR A 119 -3.61 5.53 -2.42
N VAL A 120 -2.93 5.60 -3.56
CA VAL A 120 -3.13 4.65 -4.67
C VAL A 120 -2.77 3.23 -4.26
N SER A 121 -1.67 3.01 -3.53
CA SER A 121 -1.30 1.68 -3.02
C SER A 121 -2.40 1.07 -2.16
N GLN A 122 -3.06 1.89 -1.33
CA GLN A 122 -4.17 1.45 -0.47
C GLN A 122 -5.48 1.27 -1.26
N ALA A 123 -5.75 2.14 -2.23
CA ALA A 123 -6.90 2.05 -3.12
C ALA A 123 -6.86 0.74 -3.93
N LEU A 124 -5.69 0.37 -4.47
CA LEU A 124 -5.51 -0.84 -5.27
C LEU A 124 -5.74 -2.14 -4.49
N GLN A 125 -5.79 -2.10 -3.15
CA GLN A 125 -6.21 -3.26 -2.34
C GLN A 125 -7.61 -3.78 -2.70
N ILE A 126 -8.42 -2.96 -3.37
CA ILE A 126 -9.73 -3.38 -3.92
C ILE A 126 -9.61 -4.55 -4.91
N LEU A 127 -8.44 -4.74 -5.53
CA LEU A 127 -8.15 -5.86 -6.43
C LEU A 127 -8.01 -7.21 -5.72
N ASN A 128 -8.00 -7.24 -4.37
CA ASN A 128 -8.08 -8.49 -3.62
C ASN A 128 -9.46 -9.15 -3.69
N PHE A 129 -10.50 -8.38 -4.03
CA PHE A 129 -11.88 -8.85 -3.99
C PHE A 129 -12.34 -9.31 -5.38
N LYS A 130 -13.01 -10.47 -5.41
CA LYS A 130 -13.66 -10.97 -6.64
C LYS A 130 -14.95 -10.23 -6.95
N LYS A 131 -15.64 -9.74 -5.93
CA LYS A 131 -16.91 -9.00 -6.02
C LYS A 131 -16.62 -7.51 -5.81
N ASP A 132 -17.19 -6.67 -6.65
CA ASP A 132 -17.06 -5.21 -6.58
C ASP A 132 -18.45 -4.54 -6.64
N PRO A 133 -19.23 -4.59 -5.55
CA PRO A 133 -20.61 -4.08 -5.53
C PRO A 133 -20.73 -2.58 -5.86
N LEU A 134 -19.64 -1.81 -5.71
CA LEU A 134 -19.61 -0.38 -6.03
C LEU A 134 -19.06 -0.06 -7.43
N ASN A 135 -18.62 -1.06 -8.20
CA ASN A 135 -17.98 -0.90 -9.51
C ASN A 135 -16.82 0.11 -9.49
N LEU A 136 -16.01 0.10 -8.43
CA LEU A 136 -14.90 1.03 -8.22
C LEU A 136 -13.59 0.59 -8.89
N VAL A 137 -13.44 -0.70 -9.21
CA VAL A 137 -12.21 -1.23 -9.84
C VAL A 137 -11.92 -0.52 -11.17
N ARG A 138 -12.95 -0.22 -11.96
CA ARG A 138 -12.79 0.51 -13.24
C ARG A 138 -12.32 1.96 -13.04
N GLU A 139 -12.67 2.58 -11.91
CA GLU A 139 -12.29 3.96 -11.62
C GLU A 139 -10.80 4.08 -11.25
N CYS A 140 -10.15 2.97 -10.87
CA CYS A 140 -8.72 2.95 -10.59
C CYS A 140 -7.85 3.38 -11.79
N VAL A 141 -8.38 3.33 -13.01
CA VAL A 141 -7.73 3.87 -14.22
C VAL A 141 -7.38 5.35 -14.07
N LYS A 142 -8.23 6.14 -13.41
CA LYS A 142 -8.02 7.60 -13.27
C LYS A 142 -6.82 7.94 -12.39
N ILE A 143 -6.54 7.09 -11.41
CA ILE A 143 -5.50 7.29 -10.39
C ILE A 143 -4.21 6.51 -10.71
N GLN A 144 -4.15 5.79 -11.83
CA GLN A 144 -2.98 4.98 -12.20
C GLN A 144 -1.73 5.84 -12.46
N LYS A 145 -1.89 7.12 -12.81
CA LYS A 145 -0.79 8.05 -13.11
C LYS A 145 0.12 8.32 -11.90
N TYR A 146 -0.35 8.07 -10.68
CA TYR A 146 0.45 8.26 -9.46
C TYR A 146 1.26 7.02 -9.06
N ILE A 147 1.21 5.95 -9.87
CA ILE A 147 1.98 4.73 -9.62
C ILE A 147 3.40 4.98 -10.10
N LYS A 148 4.36 4.88 -9.18
CA LYS A 148 5.78 5.05 -9.50
C LYS A 148 6.30 3.87 -10.32
N GLU A 149 6.93 4.19 -11.46
CA GLU A 149 7.74 3.24 -12.19
C GLU A 149 9.00 2.89 -11.39
N ASN A 150 9.42 1.64 -11.49
CA ASN A 150 10.57 1.12 -10.76
C ASN A 150 11.75 0.89 -11.72
N GLY A 151 12.93 1.36 -11.33
CA GLY A 151 14.20 1.01 -11.98
C GLY A 151 14.52 -0.48 -11.88
N ALA A 152 15.51 -0.95 -12.64
CA ALA A 152 15.93 -2.35 -12.66
C ALA A 152 16.36 -2.83 -11.27
N ALA A 153 17.04 -2.01 -10.46
CA ALA A 153 17.48 -2.37 -9.12
C ALA A 153 16.28 -2.67 -8.20
N ILE A 154 15.27 -1.80 -8.19
CA ILE A 154 14.04 -1.99 -7.42
C ILE A 154 13.28 -3.21 -7.94
N ARG A 155 13.21 -3.42 -9.25
CA ARG A 155 12.55 -4.59 -9.84
C ARG A 155 13.20 -5.91 -9.40
N ILE A 156 14.53 -5.98 -9.32
CA ILE A 156 15.23 -7.16 -8.77
C ILE A 156 14.94 -7.34 -7.29
N LYS A 157 14.96 -6.26 -6.50
CA LYS A 157 14.59 -6.32 -5.07
C LYS A 157 13.13 -6.75 -4.87
N ASN A 158 12.26 -6.44 -5.83
CA ASN A 158 10.86 -6.83 -5.83
C ASN A 158 10.61 -8.28 -6.25
N GLN A 159 11.61 -9.02 -6.74
CA GLN A 159 11.45 -10.44 -7.01
C GLN A 159 11.25 -11.23 -5.72
N LEU A 160 10.39 -12.26 -5.78
CA LEU A 160 10.08 -13.11 -4.63
C LEU A 160 11.35 -13.73 -4.01
N SER A 161 12.32 -14.15 -4.84
CA SER A 161 13.61 -14.66 -4.37
C SER A 161 14.33 -13.65 -3.48
N TYR A 162 14.46 -12.40 -3.92
CA TYR A 162 15.12 -11.37 -3.12
C TYR A 162 14.38 -11.13 -1.80
N LYS A 163 13.05 -10.94 -1.84
CA LYS A 163 12.22 -10.70 -0.66
C LYS A 163 12.35 -11.82 0.39
N LEU A 164 12.27 -13.07 -0.05
CA LEU A 164 12.37 -14.23 0.84
C LEU A 164 13.75 -14.34 1.46
N GLY A 165 14.82 -14.22 0.66
CA GLY A 165 16.17 -14.32 1.19
C GLY A 165 16.57 -13.14 2.07
N GLU A 166 16.06 -11.94 1.81
CA GLU A 166 16.24 -10.80 2.71
C GLU A 166 15.56 -11.06 4.07
N ALA A 167 14.35 -11.62 4.08
CA ALA A 167 13.67 -12.01 5.32
C ALA A 167 14.44 -13.08 6.10
N ILE A 168 15.03 -14.06 5.41
CA ILE A 168 15.91 -15.07 6.00
C ILE A 168 17.13 -14.41 6.65
N LEU A 169 17.81 -13.49 5.96
CA LEU A 169 18.98 -12.79 6.51
C LEU A 169 18.63 -11.92 7.72
N LYS A 170 17.45 -11.29 7.72
CA LYS A 170 16.94 -10.48 8.83
C LYS A 170 16.51 -11.32 10.04
N ALA A 171 16.34 -12.63 9.89
CA ALA A 171 15.98 -13.55 10.97
C ALA A 171 17.19 -13.93 11.85
N ASN A 172 17.82 -12.92 12.42
CA ASN A 172 19.08 -13.02 13.18
C ASN A 172 18.90 -13.32 14.68
N SER A 173 17.70 -13.71 15.12
CA SER A 173 17.44 -14.10 16.50
C SER A 173 16.51 -15.31 16.57
N PRO A 174 16.57 -16.14 17.63
CA PRO A 174 15.74 -17.35 17.74
C PRO A 174 14.24 -17.08 17.57
N LEU A 175 13.74 -16.00 18.17
CA LEU A 175 12.33 -15.58 18.04
C LEU A 175 11.94 -15.21 16.60
N LYS A 176 12.83 -14.52 15.87
CA LYS A 176 12.58 -14.18 14.46
C LYS A 176 12.66 -15.42 13.57
N PHE A 177 13.58 -16.33 13.86
CA PHE A 177 13.70 -17.60 13.15
C PHE A 177 12.45 -18.47 13.33
N LEU A 178 11.91 -18.53 14.55
CA LEU A 178 10.65 -19.24 14.82
C LEU A 178 9.45 -18.64 14.05
N LYS A 179 9.41 -17.31 13.91
CA LYS A 179 8.36 -16.60 13.13
C LYS A 179 8.63 -16.57 11.62
N LEU A 180 9.80 -17.04 11.16
CA LEU A 180 10.22 -16.95 9.78
C LEU A 180 9.26 -17.68 8.82
N PRO A 181 8.77 -18.91 9.09
CA PRO A 181 7.85 -19.58 8.18
C PRO A 181 6.60 -18.75 7.87
N PHE A 182 5.97 -18.18 8.90
CA PHE A 182 4.80 -17.31 8.74
C PHE A 182 5.13 -16.02 7.97
N THR A 183 6.30 -15.45 8.24
CA THR A 183 6.79 -14.25 7.52
C THR A 183 6.98 -14.54 6.03
N LEU A 184 7.58 -15.69 5.68
CA LEU A 184 7.79 -16.11 4.29
C LEU A 184 6.46 -16.34 3.55
N ILE A 185 5.49 -16.98 4.21
CA ILE A 185 4.14 -17.17 3.64
C ILE A 185 3.45 -15.83 3.40
N SER A 186 3.52 -14.90 4.36
CA SER A 186 2.94 -13.56 4.24
C SER A 186 3.58 -12.77 3.10
N LEU A 187 4.92 -12.83 2.95
CA LEU A 187 5.64 -12.21 1.84
C LEU A 187 5.26 -12.81 0.48
N ALA A 188 5.09 -14.14 0.39
CA ALA A 188 4.65 -14.79 -0.83
C ALA A 188 3.24 -14.35 -1.24
N LYS A 189 2.30 -14.25 -0.29
CA LYS A 189 0.94 -13.72 -0.55
C LYS A 189 0.97 -12.26 -0.99
N THR A 190 1.76 -11.43 -0.32
CA THR A 190 1.93 -10.01 -0.69
C THR A 190 2.48 -9.89 -2.11
N HIS A 191 3.50 -10.69 -2.45
CA HIS A 191 4.07 -10.69 -3.79
C HIS A 191 3.06 -11.15 -4.85
N GLN A 192 2.26 -12.18 -4.57
CA GLN A 192 1.19 -12.60 -5.48
C GLN A 192 0.18 -11.47 -5.73
N PHE A 193 -0.13 -10.67 -4.72
CA PHE A 193 -0.99 -9.50 -4.87
C PHE A 193 -0.34 -8.41 -5.73
N GLU A 194 0.93 -8.09 -5.50
CA GLU A 194 1.69 -7.14 -6.35
C GLU A 194 1.69 -7.57 -7.83
N GLN A 195 1.81 -8.87 -8.11
CA GLN A 195 1.70 -9.39 -9.48
C GLN A 195 0.30 -9.20 -10.07
N LYS A 196 -0.77 -9.37 -9.27
CA LYS A 196 -2.14 -9.08 -9.72
C LYS A 196 -2.33 -7.60 -10.04
N VAL A 197 -1.79 -6.71 -9.20
CA VAL A 197 -1.82 -5.27 -9.44
C VAL A 197 -1.11 -4.95 -10.75
N LEU A 198 0.10 -5.46 -10.97
CA LEU A 198 0.83 -5.24 -12.22
C LEU A 198 0.05 -5.74 -13.44
N GLN A 199 -0.54 -6.94 -13.38
CA GLN A 199 -1.37 -7.48 -14.46
C GLN A 199 -2.60 -6.62 -14.73
N PHE A 200 -3.23 -6.08 -13.68
CA PHE A 200 -4.33 -5.14 -13.83
C PHE A 200 -3.88 -3.88 -14.57
N LEU A 201 -2.76 -3.27 -14.17
CA LEU A 201 -2.22 -2.07 -14.81
C LEU A 201 -1.88 -2.30 -16.28
N ILE A 202 -1.23 -3.42 -16.61
CA ILE A 202 -0.89 -3.78 -18.00
C ILE A 202 -2.17 -3.92 -18.86
N ARG A 203 -3.26 -4.46 -18.29
CA ARG A 203 -4.55 -4.56 -18.98
C ARG A 203 -5.21 -3.21 -19.20
N LEU A 204 -4.98 -2.26 -18.31
CA LEU A 204 -5.50 -0.89 -18.45
C LEU A 204 -4.72 -0.10 -19.51
N ASP A 205 -3.40 -0.20 -19.46
CA ASP A 205 -2.51 0.52 -20.36
C ASP A 205 -1.22 -0.30 -20.57
N PRO A 206 -0.93 -0.76 -21.81
CA PRO A 206 0.26 -1.54 -22.12
C PRO A 206 1.58 -0.87 -21.72
N LYS A 207 1.62 0.46 -21.52
CA LYS A 207 2.84 1.16 -21.09
C LYS A 207 3.37 0.70 -19.74
N PHE A 208 2.51 0.12 -18.89
CA PHE A 208 2.92 -0.44 -17.60
C PHE A 208 3.67 -1.78 -17.75
N GLN A 209 3.72 -2.35 -18.96
CA GLN A 209 4.57 -3.50 -19.25
C GLN A 209 6.03 -3.09 -19.00
N PRO A 210 6.72 -3.67 -18.01
CA PRO A 210 8.08 -3.27 -17.73
C PRO A 210 9.00 -3.58 -18.90
N LEU A 211 9.94 -2.66 -19.19
CA LEU A 211 10.98 -2.90 -20.19
C LEU A 211 11.86 -4.09 -19.79
N GLU A 212 12.66 -4.58 -20.72
CA GLU A 212 13.77 -5.49 -20.41
C GLU A 212 14.72 -4.83 -19.41
N LEU A 213 15.29 -5.61 -18.49
CA LEU A 213 16.09 -5.06 -17.38
C LEU A 213 17.29 -4.26 -17.90
N GLU A 214 17.87 -4.73 -19.01
CA GLU A 214 19.02 -4.17 -19.71
C GLU A 214 18.78 -2.75 -20.23
N LYS A 215 17.51 -2.35 -20.41
CA LYS A 215 17.12 -1.05 -20.93
C LYS A 215 17.07 0.05 -19.87
N TYR A 216 17.20 -0.29 -18.59
CA TYR A 216 17.18 0.68 -17.51
C TYR A 216 18.58 1.23 -17.22
N ALA A 217 18.64 2.53 -16.87
CA ALA A 217 19.89 3.20 -16.52
C ALA A 217 20.62 2.56 -15.32
N ASP A 218 19.89 1.94 -14.39
CA ASP A 218 20.40 1.29 -13.19
C ASP A 218 20.64 -0.23 -13.34
N TYR A 219 20.75 -0.75 -14.57
CA TYR A 219 20.94 -2.18 -14.84
C TYR A 219 22.17 -2.79 -14.14
N GLU A 220 23.29 -2.06 -14.12
CA GLU A 220 24.51 -2.52 -13.45
C GLU A 220 24.30 -2.74 -11.93
N GLU A 221 23.49 -1.89 -11.29
CA GLU A 221 23.11 -2.10 -9.89
C GLU A 221 22.24 -3.36 -9.74
N ALA A 222 21.31 -3.59 -10.67
CA ALA A 222 20.47 -4.78 -10.69
C ALA A 222 21.30 -6.08 -10.79
N LEU A 223 22.37 -6.08 -11.58
CA LEU A 223 23.32 -7.20 -11.66
C LEU A 223 24.06 -7.45 -10.33
N ARG A 224 24.48 -6.38 -9.64
CA ARG A 224 25.09 -6.48 -8.30
C ARG A 224 24.11 -7.07 -7.28
N ILE A 225 22.86 -6.65 -7.31
CA ILE A 225 21.80 -7.16 -6.42
C ILE A 225 21.53 -8.65 -6.68
N LYS A 226 21.52 -9.09 -7.95
CA LYS A 226 21.37 -10.52 -8.29
C LYS A 226 22.49 -11.41 -7.72
N LYS A 227 23.68 -10.85 -7.51
CA LYS A 227 24.82 -11.56 -6.89
C LYS A 227 24.75 -11.58 -5.36
N HIS A 228 23.91 -10.75 -4.74
CA HIS A 228 23.79 -10.62 -3.30
C HIS A 228 23.30 -11.92 -2.62
N LEU A 229 23.72 -12.13 -1.37
CA LEU A 229 23.36 -13.32 -0.58
C LEU A 229 21.84 -13.50 -0.41
N SER A 230 21.08 -12.40 -0.25
CA SER A 230 19.61 -12.43 -0.22
C SER A 230 19.05 -13.14 -1.45
N TYR A 231 19.54 -12.80 -2.64
CA TYR A 231 19.03 -13.36 -3.89
C TYR A 231 19.29 -14.86 -3.97
N ARG A 232 20.51 -15.29 -3.61
CA ARG A 232 20.94 -16.69 -3.60
C ARG A 232 20.14 -17.54 -2.61
N LEU A 233 19.94 -17.05 -1.38
CA LEU A 233 19.18 -17.75 -0.35
C LEU A 233 17.73 -17.95 -0.77
N GLY A 234 17.05 -16.91 -1.26
CA GLY A 234 15.67 -17.05 -1.68
C GLY A 234 15.50 -17.90 -2.94
N GLN A 235 16.44 -17.85 -3.89
CA GLN A 235 16.44 -18.79 -5.02
C GLN A 235 16.58 -20.25 -4.55
N ALA A 236 17.46 -20.52 -3.59
CA ALA A 236 17.63 -21.86 -3.04
C ALA A 236 16.37 -22.35 -2.31
N LEU A 237 15.72 -21.47 -1.53
CA LEU A 237 14.44 -21.75 -0.87
C LEU A 237 13.35 -22.08 -1.89
N LEU A 238 13.18 -21.27 -2.93
CA LEU A 238 12.17 -21.51 -3.97
C LEU A 238 12.41 -22.82 -4.74
N LYS A 239 13.67 -23.17 -5.00
CA LYS A 239 14.03 -24.43 -5.67
C LYS A 239 13.89 -25.66 -4.78
N ASN A 240 14.13 -25.52 -3.47
CA ASN A 240 14.25 -26.65 -2.55
C ASN A 240 13.56 -26.36 -1.21
N PRO A 241 12.25 -26.07 -1.18
CA PRO A 241 11.60 -25.55 0.02
C PRO A 241 11.73 -26.47 1.24
N LEU A 242 11.66 -27.79 1.04
CA LEU A 242 11.71 -28.78 2.11
C LEU A 242 13.14 -29.04 2.63
N THR A 243 14.14 -29.00 1.74
CA THR A 243 15.54 -29.30 2.09
C THR A 243 16.40 -28.04 2.25
N PHE A 244 15.79 -26.85 2.13
CA PHE A 244 16.47 -25.56 2.15
C PHE A 244 17.37 -25.37 3.36
N ILE A 245 16.89 -25.75 4.56
CA ILE A 245 17.62 -25.55 5.82
C ILE A 245 19.00 -26.22 5.77
N PHE A 246 19.09 -27.41 5.17
CA PHE A 246 20.35 -28.14 5.03
C PHE A 246 21.30 -27.51 3.99
N LYS A 247 20.79 -26.66 3.11
CA LYS A 247 21.57 -25.95 2.08
C LYS A 247 22.12 -24.60 2.56
N ILE A 248 21.64 -24.06 3.67
CA ILE A 248 22.07 -22.74 4.17
C ILE A 248 23.60 -22.67 4.39
N PRO A 249 24.26 -23.66 5.04
CA PRO A 249 25.70 -23.56 5.30
C PRO A 249 26.53 -23.50 4.02
N SER A 250 26.20 -24.31 3.00
CA SER A 250 26.94 -24.34 1.73
C SER A 250 26.76 -23.06 0.93
N ILE A 251 25.54 -22.49 0.91
CA ILE A 251 25.25 -21.20 0.26
C ILE A 251 26.11 -20.09 0.87
N TYR A 252 26.22 -20.07 2.20
CA TYR A 252 27.01 -19.06 2.90
C TYR A 252 28.51 -19.21 2.65
N GLN A 253 29.02 -20.44 2.65
CA GLN A 253 30.43 -20.72 2.32
C GLN A 253 30.77 -20.32 0.88
N ASN A 254 29.92 -20.66 -0.10
CA ASN A 254 30.13 -20.30 -1.49
C ASN A 254 30.12 -18.78 -1.69
N PHE A 255 29.17 -18.09 -1.05
CA PHE A 255 29.10 -16.64 -1.08
C PHE A 255 30.37 -15.97 -0.52
N LYS A 256 30.90 -16.45 0.62
CA LYS A 256 32.17 -15.97 1.18
C LYS A 256 33.37 -16.19 0.26
N LYS A 257 33.36 -17.26 -0.53
CA LYS A 257 34.42 -17.57 -1.51
C LYS A 257 34.29 -16.79 -2.82
N GLY A 258 33.27 -15.95 -2.98
CA GLY A 258 33.00 -15.24 -4.24
C GLY A 258 32.50 -16.13 -5.38
N VAL A 259 32.10 -17.37 -5.07
CA VAL A 259 31.59 -18.39 -6.01
C VAL A 259 30.07 -18.30 -6.06
#